data_AF-A0A834ZNT9-F1
#
_entry.id   AF-A0A834ZNT9-F1
#
_cell.length_a   1.000
_cell.length_b   1.000
_cell.length_c   1.000
_cell.angle_alpha   90.00
_cell.angle_beta   90.00
_cell.angle_gamma   90.00
#
_symmetry.space_group_name_H-M   'P 1'
#
loop_
_entity.id
_entity.type
_entity.pdbx_description
1 polymer ?
#
loop_
_entity_poly.entity_id
_entity_poly.type
_entity_poly.pdbx_seq_one_letter_code
_entity_poly.pdbx_strand_id
1 'polypeptide(L)'
;MLSSLKSFEGSSDLDEFPRACAYYGIAVVIILQKGTYDAEKKVVKLQSELVGNASKVREITRVFEVVNGNLSYVVQMATNLNSLQPHLKALLKKL
;
A
#
# COMPACT_ATOMS: atom_id res chain seq x y z
N MET A 1 2.98 -4.46 -34.24
CA MET A 1 1.84 -3.53 -34.28
C MET A 1 1.41 -3.27 -32.84
N LEU A 2 1.72 -2.09 -32.30
CA LEU A 2 1.22 -1.64 -31.00
C LEU A 2 -0.26 -1.30 -31.13
N SER A 3 -1.11 -1.80 -30.22
CA SER A 3 -2.47 -1.29 -30.03
C SER A 3 -2.50 -0.39 -28.79
N SER A 4 -2.75 0.89 -29.06
CA SER A 4 -2.94 2.05 -28.17
C SER A 4 -3.17 1.80 -26.67
N LEU A 5 -2.32 2.43 -25.86
CA LEU A 5 -2.74 3.00 -24.57
C LEU A 5 -3.87 4.00 -24.83
N LYS A 6 -5.04 3.78 -24.24
CA LYS A 6 -6.07 4.83 -24.13
C LYS A 6 -5.68 5.76 -22.99
N SER A 7 -5.59 7.04 -23.30
CA SER A 7 -5.44 8.14 -22.36
C SER A 7 -6.58 8.11 -21.33
N PHE A 8 -6.23 8.21 -20.05
CA PHE A 8 -7.20 8.41 -18.97
C PHE A 8 -7.47 9.91 -18.87
N GLU A 9 -8.50 10.39 -19.58
CA GLU A 9 -9.05 11.72 -19.33
C GLU A 9 -9.84 11.65 -18.02
N GLY A 10 -9.56 12.59 -17.11
CA GLY A 10 -10.19 12.65 -15.80
C GLY A 10 -11.69 12.91 -15.91
N SER A 11 -12.49 11.85 -15.85
CA SER A 11 -13.90 11.88 -15.46
C SER A 11 -14.03 11.41 -14.01
N SER A 12 -15.04 11.94 -13.34
CA SER A 12 -15.42 11.74 -11.94
C SER A 12 -15.92 10.31 -11.64
N ASP A 13 -15.15 9.28 -12.03
CA ASP A 13 -15.54 7.87 -11.98
C ASP A 13 -15.02 7.12 -10.74
N LEU A 14 -14.83 7.83 -9.62
CA LEU A 14 -14.57 7.16 -8.34
C LEU A 14 -15.82 6.45 -7.79
N ASP A 15 -17.01 6.69 -8.35
CA ASP A 15 -18.28 6.07 -7.92
C ASP A 15 -18.62 4.77 -8.66
N GLU A 16 -17.97 4.46 -9.79
CA GLU A 16 -18.30 3.28 -10.60
C GLU A 16 -17.45 2.05 -10.24
N PHE A 17 -16.16 2.25 -9.92
CA PHE A 17 -15.28 1.19 -9.43
C PHE A 17 -15.78 0.48 -8.15
N PRO A 18 -16.31 1.18 -7.13
CA PRO A 18 -16.84 0.54 -5.92
C PRO A 18 -18.02 -0.41 -6.21
N ARG A 19 -18.87 -0.09 -7.20
CA ARG A 19 -20.05 -0.89 -7.56
C ARG A 19 -19.68 -2.21 -8.23
N ALA A 20 -18.72 -2.20 -9.14
CA ALA A 20 -18.24 -3.43 -9.78
C ALA A 20 -17.57 -4.37 -8.75
N CYS A 21 -16.77 -3.84 -7.84
CA CYS A 21 -16.11 -4.62 -6.79
C CYS A 21 -17.12 -5.31 -5.84
N ALA A 22 -18.22 -4.62 -5.51
CA ALA A 22 -19.31 -5.18 -4.70
C ALA A 22 -20.03 -6.34 -5.41
N TYR A 23 -20.19 -6.29 -6.74
CA TYR A 23 -20.88 -7.32 -7.51
C TYR A 23 -20.07 -8.63 -7.63
N TYR A 24 -18.74 -8.53 -7.73
CA TYR A 24 -17.84 -9.70 -7.83
C TYR A 24 -17.28 -10.18 -6.49
N GLY A 25 -17.70 -9.59 -5.36
CA GLY A 25 -17.19 -9.95 -4.04
C GLY A 25 -15.70 -9.63 -3.82
N ILE A 26 -15.15 -8.69 -4.59
CA ILE A 26 -13.75 -8.28 -4.49
C ILE A 26 -13.67 -7.15 -3.46
N ALA A 27 -13.05 -7.40 -2.31
CA ALA A 27 -12.76 -6.35 -1.34
C ALA A 27 -11.53 -5.56 -1.80
N VAL A 28 -11.73 -4.31 -2.21
CA VAL A 28 -10.63 -3.38 -2.53
C VAL A 28 -10.37 -2.49 -1.32
N VAL A 29 -9.18 -2.60 -0.76
CA VAL A 29 -8.70 -1.71 0.30
C VAL A 29 -7.90 -0.57 -0.34
N ILE A 30 -8.23 0.67 0.02
CA ILE A 30 -7.53 1.88 -0.44
C ILE A 30 -6.59 2.35 0.66
N ILE A 31 -5.33 2.64 0.33
CA ILE A 31 -4.35 3.10 1.30
C ILE A 31 -3.63 4.34 0.75
N LEU A 32 -3.72 5.46 1.47
CA LEU A 32 -2.86 6.63 1.26
C LEU A 32 -1.73 6.59 2.30
N GLN A 33 -0.49 6.65 1.86
CA GLN A 33 0.67 6.66 2.76
C GLN A 33 1.55 7.88 2.54
N LYS A 34 2.02 8.45 3.63
CA LYS A 34 2.99 9.55 3.66
C LYS A 34 4.17 9.15 4.53
N GLY A 35 5.29 9.81 4.33
CA GLY A 35 6.45 9.60 5.18
C GLY A 35 7.72 10.17 4.59
N THR A 36 8.85 9.62 5.01
CA THR A 36 10.17 10.19 4.73
C THR A 36 11.10 9.16 4.12
N TYR A 37 12.09 9.68 3.39
CA TYR A 37 13.22 8.92 2.89
C TYR A 37 14.51 9.49 3.51
N ASP A 38 15.30 8.61 4.12
CA ASP A 38 16.64 8.88 4.63
C ASP A 38 17.65 8.34 3.61
N ALA A 39 18.35 9.25 2.91
CA ALA A 39 19.28 8.89 1.85
C ALA A 39 20.58 8.25 2.38
N GLU A 40 21.02 8.62 3.57
CA GLU A 40 22.23 8.07 4.19
C GLU A 40 22.00 6.62 4.60
N LYS A 41 20.85 6.36 5.24
CA LYS A 41 20.47 5.02 5.70
C LYS A 41 19.81 4.18 4.61
N LYS A 42 19.40 4.80 3.50
CA LYS A 42 18.61 4.17 2.42
C LYS A 42 17.33 3.52 2.97
N VAL A 43 16.64 4.26 3.84
CA VAL A 43 15.42 3.81 4.51
C VAL A 43 14.25 4.68 4.09
N VAL A 44 13.15 4.05 3.68
CA VAL A 44 11.86 4.69 3.49
C VAL A 44 10.95 4.28 4.64
N LYS A 45 10.37 5.26 5.34
CA LYS A 45 9.35 5.03 6.38
C LYS A 45 8.04 5.65 5.95
N LEU A 46 7.00 4.84 5.83
CA LEU A 46 5.65 5.26 5.46
C LEU A 46 4.65 4.92 6.56
N GLN A 47 3.70 5.82 6.78
CA GLN A 47 2.56 5.66 7.67
C GLN A 47 1.29 5.97 6.89
N SER A 48 0.23 5.20 7.14
CA SER A 48 -1.08 5.43 6.55
C SER A 48 -1.69 6.73 7.08
N GLU A 49 -2.07 7.61 6.16
CA GLU A 49 -2.96 8.74 6.43
C GLU A 49 -4.43 8.32 6.27
N LEU A 50 -4.70 7.41 5.33
CA LEU A 50 -6.02 6.84 5.10
C LEU A 50 -5.90 5.33 4.90
N VAL A 51 -6.79 4.58 5.54
CA VAL A 51 -7.10 3.18 5.24
C VAL A 51 -8.59 3.08 4.95
N GLY A 52 -8.96 3.13 3.67
CA GLY A 52 -10.34 3.10 3.19
C GLY A 52 -10.79 1.70 2.83
N ASN A 53 -12.09 1.43 2.95
CA ASN A 53 -12.73 0.16 2.62
C ASN A 53 -12.14 -1.07 3.33
N ALA A 54 -11.48 -0.87 4.48
CA ALA A 54 -11.03 -1.94 5.35
C ALA A 54 -11.99 -2.10 6.53
N SER A 55 -12.50 -3.33 6.75
CA SER A 55 -13.46 -3.59 7.83
C SER A 55 -12.80 -3.63 9.22
N LYS A 56 -11.52 -3.97 9.30
CA LYS A 56 -10.82 -4.24 10.57
C LYS A 56 -9.49 -3.51 10.74
N VAL A 57 -8.87 -3.07 9.64
CA VAL A 57 -7.54 -2.44 9.67
C VAL A 57 -7.71 -0.95 9.85
N ARG A 58 -7.04 -0.40 10.87
CA ARG A 58 -7.10 1.03 11.22
C ARG A 58 -5.87 1.79 10.76
N GLU A 59 -4.70 1.15 10.83
CA GLU A 59 -3.42 1.79 10.56
C GLU A 59 -2.45 0.79 9.93
N ILE A 60 -1.63 1.27 8.99
CA ILE A 60 -0.59 0.49 8.33
C ILE A 60 0.69 1.32 8.28
N THR A 61 1.77 0.78 8.82
CA THR A 61 3.13 1.33 8.62
C THR A 61 3.94 0.40 7.73
N ARG A 62 4.80 0.98 6.90
CA ARG A 62 5.73 0.24 6.04
C ARG A 62 7.11 0.84 6.17
N VAL A 63 8.09 0.00 6.48
CA VAL A 63 9.50 0.37 6.51
C VAL A 63 10.20 -0.45 5.45
N PHE A 64 10.89 0.23 4.53
CA PHE A 64 11.74 -0.37 3.52
C PHE A 64 13.18 0.05 3.77
N GLU A 65 14.10 -0.89 3.64
CA GLU A 65 15.52 -0.67 3.89
C GLU A 65 16.36 -1.50 2.93
N VAL A 66 17.45 -0.92 2.42
CA VAL A 66 18.43 -1.67 1.64
C VAL A 66 19.50 -2.23 2.56
N VAL A 67 19.47 -3.54 2.80
CA VAL A 67 20.42 -4.26 3.67
C VAL A 67 21.27 -5.20 2.82
N ASN A 68 22.59 -5.01 2.82
CA ASN A 68 23.55 -5.83 2.06
C ASN A 68 23.16 -5.96 0.57
N GLY A 69 22.66 -4.88 -0.03
CA GLY A 69 22.21 -4.85 -1.43
C GLY A 69 20.83 -5.49 -1.70
N ASN A 70 20.17 -6.03 -0.66
CA ASN A 70 18.81 -6.59 -0.76
C ASN A 70 17.78 -5.62 -0.20
N LEU A 71 16.55 -5.64 -0.74
CA LEU A 71 15.44 -4.85 -0.24
C LEU A 71 14.73 -5.60 0.90
N SER A 72 14.88 -5.12 2.13
CA SER A 72 14.12 -5.56 3.30
C SER A 72 12.85 -4.73 3.43
N TYR A 73 11.73 -5.35 3.78
CA TYR A 73 10.55 -4.61 4.20
C TYR A 73 9.85 -5.24 5.40
N VAL A 74 9.26 -4.39 6.24
CA VAL A 74 8.37 -4.77 7.33
C VAL A 74 7.08 -3.96 7.20
N VAL A 75 5.95 -4.66 7.24
CA VAL A 75 4.61 -4.06 7.34
C VAL A 75 4.10 -4.32 8.74
N GLN A 76 3.73 -3.25 9.45
CA GLN A 76 2.97 -3.36 10.69
C GLN A 76 1.54 -2.90 10.44
N MET A 77 0.60 -3.51 11.16
CA MET A 77 -0.81 -3.15 11.09
C MET A 77 -1.43 -3.08 12.48
N ALA A 78 -2.28 -2.09 12.67
CA ALA A 78 -3.18 -2.01 13.81
C ALA A 78 -4.59 -2.35 13.34
N THR A 79 -5.36 -3.01 14.21
CA THR A 79 -6.77 -3.29 13.96
C THR A 79 -7.64 -2.58 15.00
N ASN A 80 -8.95 -2.71 14.89
CA ASN A 80 -9.87 -2.18 15.91
C ASN A 80 -9.63 -2.78 17.31
N LEU A 81 -9.03 -3.98 17.39
CA LEU A 81 -8.81 -4.71 18.65
C LEU A 81 -7.35 -4.74 19.09
N ASN A 82 -6.41 -4.56 18.17
CA ASN A 82 -4.98 -4.73 18.43
C ASN A 82 -4.22 -3.46 18.08
N SER A 83 -3.23 -3.12 18.89
CA SER A 83 -2.25 -2.09 18.59
C SER A 83 -1.38 -2.46 17.38
N LEU A 84 -0.59 -1.49 16.92
CA LEU A 84 0.30 -1.64 15.78
C LEU A 84 1.32 -2.76 16.05
N GLN A 85 1.29 -3.81 15.23
CA GLN A 85 2.16 -4.98 15.38
C GLN A 85 2.68 -5.46 14.02
N PRO A 86 3.87 -6.11 13.96
CA PRO A 86 4.38 -6.70 12.73
C PRO A 86 3.42 -7.72 12.14
N HIS A 87 3.16 -7.61 10.83
CA HIS A 87 2.30 -8.55 10.12
C HIS A 87 3.01 -9.24 8.96
N LEU A 88 3.79 -8.50 8.16
CA LEU A 88 4.56 -9.06 7.05
C LEU A 88 6.02 -8.62 7.17
N LYS A 89 6.92 -9.50 6.74
CA LYS A 89 8.33 -9.21 6.58
C LYS A 89 8.87 -10.03 5.42
N ALA A 90 9.70 -9.41 4.57
CA ALA A 90 10.46 -10.16 3.59
C ALA A 90 11.78 -9.47 3.23
N LEU A 91 12.60 -10.21 2.49
CA LEU A 91 13.87 -9.77 1.93
C LEU A 91 13.89 -10.15 0.45
N LEU A 92 14.00 -9.16 -0.43
CA LEU A 92 14.00 -9.36 -1.87
C LEU A 92 15.38 -9.09 -2.46
N LYS A 93 15.76 -9.92 -3.43
CA LYS A 93 16.96 -9.71 -4.23
C LYS A 93 16.60 -8.94 -5.50
N LYS A 94 17.50 -8.07 -5.93
CA LYS A 94 17.42 -7.47 -7.26
C LYS A 94 17.62 -8.59 -8.31
N LEU A 95 16.73 -8.65 -9.29
CA LEU A 95 16.80 -9.57 -10.42
C LEU A 95 17.92 -9.17 -11.39
#